data_AF-A0A257P5Y4-F1
#
_entry.id   AF-A0A257P5Y4-F1
#
_cell.length_a   1.000
_cell.length_b   1.000
_cell.length_c   1.000
_cell.angle_alpha   90.00
_cell.angle_beta   90.00
_cell.angle_gamma   90.00
#
_symmetry.space_group_name_H-M   'P 1'
#
loop_
_entity.id
_entity.type
_entity.pdbx_description
1 polymer ?
#
loop_
_entity_poly.entity_id
_entity_poly.type
_entity_poly.pdbx_seq_one_letter_code
_entity_poly.pdbx_strand_id
1 'polypeptide(L)' 'DFAAAAMLSSLDFIGSVDWSASTPAKEWYARVKSRPAFRAILADRVNGMVPPPHYANLDF' A
#
# COMPACT_ATOMS: atom_id res chain seq x y z
N ASP A 1 7.73 -0.36 12.03
CA ASP A 1 6.57 -0.30 11.09
C ASP A 1 6.79 0.61 9.90
N PHE A 2 7.10 1.90 10.09
CA PHE A 2 7.12 2.86 8.97
C PHE A 2 8.09 2.53 7.84
N ALA A 3 9.30 2.07 8.15
CA ALA A 3 10.25 1.66 7.11
C ALA A 3 9.70 0.50 6.26
N ALA A 4 9.18 -0.54 6.91
CA ALA A 4 8.58 -1.69 6.23
C ALA A 4 7.35 -1.27 5.40
N ALA A 5 6.47 -0.44 5.95
CA ALA A 5 5.29 0.03 5.26
C ALA A 5 5.63 0.91 4.04
N ALA A 6 6.65 1.76 4.14
CA ALA A 6 7.11 2.58 3.01
C ALA A 6 7.62 1.71 1.85
N MET A 7 8.49 0.73 2.15
CA MET A 7 9.01 -0.20 1.13
C MET A 7 7.88 -1.04 0.53
N LEU A 8 6.98 -1.55 1.36
CA LEU A 8 5.84 -2.34 0.91
C LEU A 8 4.85 -1.50 0.08
N SER A 9 4.70 -0.21 0.37
CA SER A 9 3.90 0.72 -0.43
C SER A 9 4.45 0.91 -1.83
N SER A 10 5.78 0.99 -1.99
CA SER A 10 6.39 1.04 -3.31
C SER A 10 6.11 -0.22 -4.13
N LEU A 11 6.12 -1.40 -3.48
CA LEU A 11 5.79 -2.67 -4.13
C LEU A 11 4.29 -2.80 -4.46
N ASP A 12 3.41 -2.34 -3.56
CA ASP A 12 1.96 -2.32 -3.77
C ASP A 12 1.58 -1.35 -4.89
N PHE A 13 2.27 -0.21 -5.01
CA PHE A 13 2.07 0.76 -6.08
C PHE A 13 2.33 0.16 -7.47
N ILE A 14 3.34 -0.71 -7.60
CA ILE A 14 3.65 -1.40 -8.86
C ILE A 14 2.89 -2.73 -9.03
N GLY A 15 1.99 -3.07 -8.10
CA GLY A 15 1.19 -4.31 -8.15
C GLY A 15 1.99 -5.60 -7.96
N SER A 16 3.16 -5.54 -7.33
CA SER A 16 4.05 -6.69 -7.12
C SER A 16 3.84 -7.41 -5.78
N VAL A 17 2.74 -7.14 -5.08
CA VAL A 17 2.41 -7.74 -3.78
C VAL A 17 1.21 -8.66 -3.92
N ASP A 18 1.39 -9.94 -3.59
CA ASP A 18 0.28 -10.89 -3.43
C ASP A 18 -0.23 -10.85 -1.99
N TRP A 19 -1.34 -10.13 -1.77
CA TRP A 19 -1.99 -10.01 -0.47
C TRP A 19 -2.70 -11.28 0.00
N SER A 20 -2.87 -12.29 -0.88
CA SER A 20 -3.46 -13.59 -0.51
C SER A 20 -2.44 -14.52 0.18
N ALA A 21 -1.15 -14.26 -0.01
CA ALA A 21 -0.08 -15.08 0.55
C ALA A 21 0.02 -14.99 2.09
N SER A 22 -0.48 -13.90 2.70
CA SER A 22 -0.41 -13.72 4.16
C SER A 22 -1.48 -12.77 4.70
N THR A 23 -2.53 -13.35 5.30
CA THR A 23 -3.59 -12.58 6.00
C THR A 23 -3.06 -11.67 7.10
N PRO A 24 -2.13 -12.11 7.99
CA PRO A 24 -1.63 -11.23 9.05
C PRO A 24 -0.86 -10.01 8.52
N ALA A 25 -0.11 -10.17 7.43
CA ALA A 25 0.61 -9.05 6.79
C ALA A 25 -0.36 -8.06 6.16
N LYS A 26 -1.42 -8.56 5.50
CA LYS A 26 -2.50 -7.75 4.94
C LYS A 26 -3.20 -6.92 6.03
N GLU A 27 -3.59 -7.54 7.14
CA GLU A 27 -4.25 -6.85 8.27
C GLU A 27 -3.35 -5.84 8.97
N TRP A 28 -2.05 -6.14 9.12
CA TRP A 28 -1.07 -5.17 9.61
C TRP A 28 -0.95 -3.97 8.64
N TYR A 29 -0.81 -4.22 7.35
CA TYR A 29 -0.61 -3.17 6.36
C TYR A 29 -1.86 -2.29 6.20
N ALA A 30 -3.07 -2.87 6.22
CA ALA A 30 -4.32 -2.10 6.22
C ALA A 30 -4.40 -1.12 7.40
N ARG A 31 -4.00 -1.56 8.60
CA ARG A 31 -3.91 -0.69 9.79
C ARG A 31 -2.89 0.43 9.63
N VAL A 32 -1.73 0.17 9.05
CA VAL A 32 -0.71 1.20 8.80
C VAL A 32 -1.16 2.19 7.71
N LYS A 33 -1.73 1.67 6.61
CA LYS A 33 -2.25 2.43 5.45
C LYS A 33 -3.38 3.40 5.84
N SER A 34 -4.17 3.05 6.86
CA SER A 34 -5.28 3.87 7.36
C SER A 34 -4.84 5.09 8.18
N ARG A 35 -3.55 5.21 8.53
CA ARG A 35 -3.05 6.32 9.37
C ARG A 35 -2.99 7.63 8.57
N PRO A 36 -3.28 8.80 9.17
CA PRO A 36 -3.19 10.09 8.49
C PRO A 36 -1.82 10.37 7.83
N ALA A 37 -0.74 9.91 8.45
CA ALA A 37 0.63 10.05 7.93
C ALA A 37 0.85 9.33 6.58
N PHE A 38 0.02 8.34 6.24
CA PHE A 38 0.15 7.56 5.01
C PHE A 38 -0.61 8.19 3.82
N ARG A 39 -1.51 9.15 4.07
CA ARG A 39 -2.36 9.75 3.02
C ARG A 39 -1.56 10.40 1.89
N ALA A 40 -0.44 11.05 2.21
CA ALA A 40 0.43 11.65 1.20
C ALA A 40 0.98 10.58 0.23
N ILE A 41 1.42 9.45 0.77
CA ILE A 41 1.95 8.31 -0.01
C ILE A 41 0.87 7.67 -0.91
N LEU A 42 -0.37 7.59 -0.42
CA LEU A 42 -1.49 7.06 -1.21
C LEU A 42 -1.95 8.02 -2.32
N ALA A 43 -1.66 9.31 -2.17
CA ALA A 43 -1.95 10.34 -3.16
C ALA A 43 -0.84 10.47 -4.21
N ASP A 44 0.30 9.81 -4.03
CA ASP A 44 1.43 9.87 -4.96
C ASP A 44 1.03 9.42 -6.37
N ARG A 45 1.52 10.17 -7.36
CA ARG A 45 1.34 9.89 -8.78
C ARG A 45 2.70 9.88 -9.44
N VAL A 46 2.94 8.87 -10.27
CA VAL A 46 4.16 8.75 -11.07
C VAL A 46 3.76 8.72 -12.54
N ASN A 47 4.30 9.65 -13.33
CA ASN A 47 3.99 9.76 -14.75
C ASN A 47 4.33 8.45 -15.48
N GLY A 48 3.41 7.97 -16.30
CA GLY A 48 3.57 6.71 -17.02
C GLY A 48 3.30 5.44 -16.20
N MET A 49 2.94 5.57 -14.91
CA MET A 49 2.53 4.44 -14.07
C MET A 49 1.10 4.62 -13.55
N VAL A 50 0.31 3.57 -13.69
CA VAL A 50 -1.04 3.49 -13.12
C VAL A 50 -1.00 2.46 -12.00
N PRO A 51 -1.16 2.87 -10.72
CA PRO A 51 -1.18 1.91 -9.63
C PRO A 51 -2.43 1.04 -9.71
N PRO A 52 -2.40 -0.17 -9.11
CA PRO A 52 -3.58 -1.02 -9.02
C PRO A 52 -4.78 -0.29 -8.38
N PRO A 53 -6.03 -0.64 -8.75
CA PRO A 53 -7.24 -0.01 -8.20
C PRO A 53 -7.31 -0.07 -6.66
N HIS A 54 -6.71 -1.09 -6.06
CA HIS A 54 -6.71 -1.31 -4.62
C HIS A 54 -5.64 -0.51 -3.87
N TYR A 55 -4.69 0.14 -4.55
CA TYR A 55 -3.57 0.83 -3.89
C TYR A 55 -4.04 1.90 -2.90
N ALA A 56 -4.99 2.74 -3.30
CA ALA A 56 -5.59 3.77 -2.45
C ALA A 56 -6.82 3.28 -1.67
N ASN A 57 -7.28 2.04 -1.89
CA ASN A 57 -8.36 1.46 -1.12
C ASN A 57 -7.82 1.04 0.26
N LEU A 58 -8.56 1.36 1.32
CA LEU A 58 -8.20 0.95 2.68
C LEU A 58 -8.73 -0.46 3.02
N ASP A 59 -9.77 -0.91 2.31
CA ASP A 59 -10.45 -2.20 2.50
C ASP A 59 -10.03 -3.26 1.44
N PHE A 60 -8.82 -3.13 0.89
CA PHE A 60 -8.26 -4.03 -0.11
C PHE A 60 -8.02 -5.44 0.42
#